data_AF-F8D3J1-F1
#
_entry.id   AF-F8D3J1-F1
#
_cell.length_a   1.000
_cell.length_b   1.000
_cell.length_c   1.000
_cell.angle_alpha   90.00
_cell.angle_beta   90.00
_cell.angle_gamma   90.00
#
_symmetry.space_group_name_H-M   'P 1'
#
loop_
_entity.id
_entity.type
_entity.pdbx_description
1 polymer ?
#
loop_
_entity_poly.entity_id
_entity_poly.type
_entity_poly.pdbx_seq_one_letter_code
_entity_poly.pdbx_strand_id
1 'polypeptide(L)'
;MSWSDHVDQLLYGGEEQRRRLEFADATVVVTTHRVLVFAEDDGGIASPRTESEMGAAYRTVDRPNVRGVTVKTGGSTSHLIRSLGPGLLGGGLVAVGTFLDASSLIPAFGGSEGADGTGGGVADVTGGVFETVATVLAAVELATVGLGALALVVAVGYLALYLRSRSRRIVLSVSGGEDIQLPITDADIEAGIVSELEAAIRPGPDEEDRDPITAPSVEELRERNAGGRGVDGPADLEPGASEDGFGPGGDPDESG
;
A
#
# COMPACT_ATOMS: atom_id res chain seq x y z
N MET A 1 25.68 2.55 3.73
CA MET A 1 25.97 2.44 2.29
C MET A 1 24.90 1.52 1.73
N SER A 2 24.01 2.05 0.90
CA SER A 2 22.91 1.27 0.35
C SER A 2 23.35 0.56 -0.93
N TRP A 3 22.75 -0.59 -1.21
CA TRP A 3 22.97 -1.30 -2.48
C TRP A 3 22.46 -0.51 -3.69
N SER A 4 21.54 0.44 -3.50
CA SER A 4 21.06 1.31 -4.57
C SER A 4 22.17 2.19 -5.13
N ASP A 5 23.22 2.53 -4.37
CA ASP A 5 24.37 3.31 -4.88
C ASP A 5 25.33 2.50 -5.75
N HIS A 6 25.17 1.17 -5.79
CA HIS A 6 26.05 0.24 -6.49
C HIS A 6 25.31 -0.55 -7.58
N VAL A 7 24.30 0.05 -8.19
CA VAL A 7 23.50 -0.55 -9.27
C VAL A 7 24.36 -1.09 -10.41
N ASP A 8 25.43 -0.39 -10.79
CA ASP A 8 26.31 -0.81 -11.88
C ASP A 8 26.95 -2.19 -11.65
N GLN A 9 27.08 -2.62 -10.39
CA GLN A 9 27.60 -3.94 -10.03
C GLN A 9 26.55 -5.06 -10.14
N LEU A 10 25.27 -4.69 -10.24
CA LEU A 10 24.12 -5.60 -10.31
C LEU A 10 23.59 -5.79 -11.75
N LEU A 11 24.10 -5.00 -12.70
CA LEU A 11 23.71 -5.07 -14.10
C LEU A 11 24.38 -6.27 -14.79
N TYR A 12 23.62 -6.97 -15.61
CA TYR A 12 24.18 -7.98 -16.50
C TYR A 12 24.95 -7.33 -17.66
N GLY A 13 25.76 -8.12 -18.37
CA GLY A 13 26.45 -7.63 -19.58
C GLY A 13 25.45 -7.20 -20.65
N GLY A 14 25.56 -5.95 -21.12
CA GLY A 14 24.62 -5.34 -22.08
C GLY A 14 23.34 -4.78 -21.45
N GLU A 15 23.20 -4.86 -20.12
CA GLU A 15 22.16 -4.15 -19.38
C GLU A 15 22.61 -2.73 -19.06
N GLU A 16 21.80 -1.73 -19.41
CA GLU A 16 22.09 -0.32 -19.17
C GLU A 16 20.99 0.29 -18.32
N GLN A 17 21.37 1.19 -17.41
CA GLN A 17 20.41 1.98 -16.64
C GLN A 17 19.73 3.00 -17.56
N ARG A 18 18.40 2.95 -17.64
CA ARG A 18 17.60 3.95 -18.37
C ARG A 18 17.13 5.07 -17.46
N ARG A 19 16.64 4.70 -16.28
CA ARG A 19 16.09 5.65 -15.32
C ARG A 19 16.29 5.19 -13.88
N ARG A 20 16.53 6.17 -13.01
CA ARG A 20 16.54 6.01 -11.56
C ARG A 20 15.52 6.96 -10.98
N LEU A 21 14.65 6.42 -10.14
CA LEU A 21 13.60 7.16 -9.45
C LEU A 21 13.75 6.90 -7.96
N GLU A 22 13.88 7.98 -7.21
CA GLU A 22 14.00 7.93 -5.76
C GLU A 22 12.65 8.30 -5.16
N PHE A 23 12.17 7.43 -4.28
CA PHE A 23 11.00 7.62 -3.44
C PHE A 23 11.48 7.84 -2.00
N ALA A 24 10.59 8.30 -1.14
CA ALA A 24 10.92 8.58 0.26
C ALA A 24 11.59 7.38 0.99
N ASP A 25 11.11 6.15 0.75
CA ASP A 25 11.60 4.94 1.43
C ASP A 25 12.05 3.83 0.45
N ALA A 26 12.27 4.16 -0.83
CA ALA A 26 12.63 3.19 -1.85
C ALA A 26 13.35 3.83 -3.04
N THR A 27 14.19 3.06 -3.72
CA THR A 27 14.76 3.41 -5.02
C THR A 27 14.31 2.42 -6.07
N VAL A 28 13.78 2.91 -7.19
CA VAL A 28 13.45 2.08 -8.35
C VAL A 28 14.38 2.44 -9.49
N VAL A 29 15.03 1.44 -10.05
CA VAL A 29 15.88 1.58 -11.23
C VAL A 29 15.29 0.78 -12.37
N VAL A 30 15.02 1.46 -13.47
CA VAL A 30 14.58 0.85 -14.71
C VAL A 30 15.78 0.71 -15.63
N THR A 31 16.04 -0.51 -16.08
CA THR A 31 17.12 -0.84 -17.00
C THR A 31 16.57 -1.20 -18.38
N THR A 32 17.45 -1.51 -19.32
CA THR A 32 17.07 -2.05 -20.63
C THR A 32 16.36 -3.41 -20.53
N HIS A 33 16.56 -4.17 -19.45
CA HIS A 33 16.05 -5.54 -19.32
C HIS A 33 15.07 -5.72 -18.16
N ARG A 34 15.29 -5.03 -17.05
CA ARG A 34 14.65 -5.30 -15.76
C ARG A 34 14.29 -4.02 -15.02
N VAL A 35 13.45 -4.17 -14.02
CA VAL A 35 13.16 -3.19 -12.99
C VAL A 35 13.76 -3.71 -11.70
N LEU A 36 14.68 -2.95 -11.13
CA LEU A 36 15.33 -3.20 -9.85
C LEU A 36 14.68 -2.31 -8.81
N VAL A 37 14.25 -2.90 -7.71
CA VAL A 37 13.55 -2.20 -6.64
C VAL A 37 14.33 -2.42 -5.35
N PHE A 38 14.68 -1.33 -4.70
CA PHE A 38 15.37 -1.31 -3.41
C PHE A 38 14.44 -0.62 -2.41
N ALA A 39 14.17 -1.25 -1.27
CA ALA A 39 13.47 -0.61 -0.15
C ALA A 39 14.47 -0.29 0.96
N GLU A 40 14.25 0.82 1.66
CA GLU A 40 15.02 1.17 2.85
C GLU A 40 14.53 0.38 4.08
N ASP A 41 15.42 0.22 5.06
CA ASP A 41 15.42 -0.78 6.16
C ASP A 41 14.14 -0.86 7.03
N ASP A 42 13.23 0.11 6.90
CA ASP A 42 12.11 0.30 7.83
C ASP A 42 10.73 -0.08 7.24
N GLY A 43 10.62 -0.22 5.90
CA GLY A 43 9.34 -0.35 5.20
C GLY A 43 9.17 -1.62 4.35
N GLY A 44 10.28 -2.17 3.84
CA GLY A 44 10.33 -3.38 3.00
C GLY A 44 9.51 -3.31 1.70
N ILE A 45 9.88 -4.13 0.71
CA ILE A 45 9.03 -4.34 -0.48
C ILE A 45 7.89 -5.26 -0.09
N ALA A 46 6.72 -4.68 0.18
CA ALA A 46 5.56 -5.42 0.64
C ALA A 46 4.99 -6.31 -0.48
N SER A 47 4.65 -7.53 -0.10
CA SER A 47 4.09 -8.57 -0.96
C SER A 47 2.64 -8.87 -0.51
N PRO A 48 1.63 -8.78 -1.39
CA PRO A 48 0.22 -8.93 -1.01
C PRO A 48 -0.14 -10.25 -0.31
N ARG A 49 0.66 -11.34 -0.44
CA ARG A 49 0.38 -12.61 0.26
C ARG A 49 1.19 -12.85 1.53
N THR A 50 2.21 -12.04 1.81
CA THR A 50 3.09 -12.29 2.96
C THR A 50 2.80 -11.26 4.04
N GLU A 51 2.04 -11.66 5.06
CA GLU A 51 1.76 -10.85 6.26
C GLU A 51 2.99 -10.65 7.16
N SER A 52 4.18 -11.12 6.77
CA SER A 52 5.42 -10.84 7.51
C SER A 52 5.79 -9.37 7.34
N GLU A 53 5.76 -8.63 8.45
CA GLU A 53 6.00 -7.17 8.55
C GLU A 53 7.38 -6.68 8.07
N MET A 54 8.27 -7.57 7.61
CA MET A 54 9.53 -7.20 6.93
C MET A 54 9.50 -7.69 5.47
N GLY A 55 9.18 -6.76 4.56
CA GLY A 55 9.32 -6.98 3.12
C GLY A 55 10.77 -7.17 2.70
N ALA A 56 11.02 -7.70 1.51
CA ALA A 56 12.38 -7.86 0.99
C ALA A 56 13.04 -6.49 0.75
N ALA A 57 14.32 -6.32 1.08
CA ALA A 57 15.06 -5.08 0.82
C ALA A 57 15.39 -4.88 -0.68
N TYR A 58 15.37 -5.95 -1.47
CA TYR A 58 15.70 -5.94 -2.90
C TYR A 58 14.82 -6.90 -3.69
N ARG A 59 14.33 -6.45 -4.86
CA ARG A 59 13.56 -7.27 -5.80
C ARG A 59 13.86 -6.89 -7.24
N THR A 60 13.85 -7.89 -8.11
CA THR A 60 14.06 -7.71 -9.56
C THR A 60 12.90 -8.33 -10.33
N VAL A 61 12.48 -7.66 -11.40
CA VAL A 61 11.42 -8.12 -12.31
C VAL A 61 11.80 -7.75 -13.73
N ASP A 62 11.64 -8.66 -14.68
CA ASP A 62 11.90 -8.34 -16.09
C ASP A 62 10.91 -7.29 -16.60
N ARG A 63 11.40 -6.29 -17.32
CA ARG A 63 10.59 -5.17 -17.81
C ARG A 63 9.35 -5.62 -18.62
N PRO A 64 9.44 -6.63 -19.52
CA PRO A 64 8.27 -7.13 -20.25
C PRO A 64 7.20 -7.78 -19.35
N ASN A 65 7.58 -8.24 -18.16
CA ASN A 65 6.66 -8.84 -17.22
C ASN A 65 5.90 -7.78 -16.41
N VAL A 66 6.27 -6.50 -16.46
CA VAL A 66 5.54 -5.43 -15.78
C VAL A 66 4.37 -4.96 -16.66
N ARG A 67 3.14 -5.26 -16.23
CA ARG A 67 1.91 -4.89 -16.96
C ARG A 67 1.55 -3.42 -16.85
N GLY A 68 1.90 -2.80 -15.74
CA GLY A 68 1.53 -1.42 -15.47
C GLY A 68 1.84 -1.00 -14.04
N VAL A 69 1.70 0.30 -13.84
CA VAL A 69 1.91 0.99 -12.57
C VAL A 69 0.56 1.57 -12.15
N THR A 70 0.10 1.26 -10.94
CA THR A 70 -1.17 1.80 -10.42
C THR A 70 -0.98 2.30 -9.01
N VAL A 71 -1.53 3.47 -8.70
CA VAL A 71 -1.54 3.99 -7.33
C VAL A 71 -2.78 3.46 -6.61
N LYS A 72 -2.57 2.75 -5.49
CA LYS A 72 -3.63 2.31 -4.58
C LYS A 72 -3.51 3.06 -3.26
N THR A 73 -4.65 3.45 -2.69
CA THR A 73 -4.70 4.02 -1.34
C THR A 73 -5.12 2.93 -0.37
N GLY A 74 -4.23 2.54 0.54
CA GLY A 74 -4.50 1.56 1.59
C GLY A 74 -4.48 2.23 2.96
N GLY A 75 -5.47 1.96 3.80
CA GLY A 75 -5.49 2.40 5.19
C GLY A 75 -6.19 1.35 6.05
N SER A 76 -5.78 1.23 7.31
CA SER A 76 -6.45 0.34 8.26
C SER A 76 -7.85 0.85 8.55
N THR A 77 -8.87 0.25 7.92
CA THR A 77 -10.28 0.55 8.17
C THR A 77 -10.69 0.26 9.61
N SER A 78 -9.89 -0.52 10.35
CA SER A 78 -10.08 -0.82 11.77
C SER A 78 -10.14 0.46 12.63
N HIS A 79 -9.29 1.46 12.35
CA HIS A 79 -9.33 2.73 13.09
C HIS A 79 -10.59 3.55 12.78
N LEU A 80 -11.05 3.54 11.54
CA LEU A 80 -12.30 4.19 11.14
C LEU A 80 -13.49 3.53 11.83
N ILE A 81 -13.58 2.20 11.83
CA ILE A 81 -14.64 1.46 12.52
C ILE A 81 -14.59 1.76 14.03
N ARG A 82 -13.38 1.82 14.62
CA ARG A 82 -13.18 2.11 16.04
C ARG A 82 -13.51 3.55 16.42
N SER A 83 -13.46 4.50 15.49
CA SER A 83 -13.94 5.88 15.71
C SER A 83 -15.47 5.98 15.75
N LEU A 84 -16.19 5.03 15.13
CA LEU A 84 -17.64 5.11 14.96
C LEU A 84 -18.38 4.97 16.29
N GLY A 85 -17.98 4.02 17.14
CA GLY A 85 -18.54 3.80 18.47
C GLY A 85 -18.51 5.06 19.35
N PRO A 86 -17.33 5.60 19.69
CA PRO A 86 -17.22 6.82 20.49
C PRO A 86 -17.82 8.05 19.78
N GLY A 87 -17.77 8.11 18.45
CA GLY A 87 -18.36 9.20 17.67
C GLY A 87 -19.88 9.26 17.78
N LEU A 88 -20.55 8.11 17.62
CA LEU A 88 -22.00 8.02 17.76
C LEU A 88 -22.45 8.23 19.21
N LEU A 89 -21.74 7.63 20.17
CA LEU A 89 -22.04 7.81 21.60
C LEU A 89 -21.86 9.27 22.01
N GLY A 90 -20.73 9.87 21.66
CA GLY A 90 -20.43 11.26 21.98
C GLY A 90 -21.38 12.25 21.32
N GLY A 91 -21.63 12.08 20.02
CA GLY A 91 -22.59 12.88 19.27
C GLY A 91 -24.01 12.75 19.82
N GLY A 92 -24.44 11.54 20.19
CA GLY A 92 -25.74 11.30 20.81
C GLY A 92 -25.90 11.96 22.17
N LEU A 93 -24.92 11.80 23.07
CA LEU A 93 -24.93 12.42 24.39
C LEU A 93 -24.97 13.95 24.32
N VAL A 94 -24.15 14.55 23.44
CA VAL A 94 -24.15 16.00 23.23
C VAL A 94 -25.49 16.44 22.64
N ALA A 95 -26.01 15.76 21.62
CA ALA A 95 -27.29 16.10 21.02
C ALA A 95 -28.43 16.06 22.05
N VAL A 96 -28.51 14.99 22.85
CA VAL A 96 -29.49 14.84 23.94
C VAL A 96 -29.35 15.99 24.94
N GLY A 97 -28.13 16.29 25.40
CA GLY A 97 -27.89 17.38 26.35
C GLY A 97 -28.22 18.77 25.80
N THR A 98 -28.00 19.02 24.51
CA THR A 98 -28.28 20.34 23.90
C THR A 98 -29.73 20.52 23.44
N PHE A 99 -30.44 19.45 23.09
CA PHE A 99 -31.82 19.52 22.61
C PHE A 99 -32.86 19.34 23.71
N LEU A 100 -32.53 18.62 24.78
CA LEU A 100 -33.37 18.54 25.97
C LEU A 100 -32.94 19.63 26.93
N ASP A 101 -33.43 20.85 26.72
CA ASP A 101 -33.37 21.91 27.74
C ASP A 101 -34.14 21.39 28.96
N ALA A 102 -33.45 20.84 29.94
CA ALA A 102 -34.06 20.38 31.19
C ALA A 102 -34.81 21.54 31.88
N SER A 103 -34.31 22.77 31.67
CA SER A 103 -34.91 24.05 32.04
C SER A 103 -36.34 24.25 31.48
N SER A 104 -36.65 23.70 30.31
CA SER A 104 -37.96 23.79 29.65
C SER A 104 -39.00 22.79 30.15
N LEU A 105 -38.58 21.76 30.90
CA LEU A 105 -39.45 20.75 31.52
C LEU A 105 -39.87 21.12 32.95
N ILE A 106 -39.22 22.11 33.56
CA ILE A 106 -39.51 22.63 34.90
C ILE A 106 -40.80 23.49 35.02
N PRO A 107 -41.38 24.14 33.98
CA PRO A 107 -42.54 25.00 34.19
C PRO A 107 -43.84 24.24 34.55
N ALA A 108 -43.84 22.89 34.51
CA ALA A 108 -45.01 22.09 34.84
C ALA A 108 -45.18 21.76 36.35
N PHE A 109 -44.17 22.01 37.19
CA PHE A 109 -44.26 21.70 38.63
C PHE A 109 -44.26 22.94 39.55
N GLY A 110 -44.10 24.14 38.99
CA GLY A 110 -44.16 25.42 39.72
C GLY A 110 -45.53 26.11 39.71
N GLY A 111 -46.58 25.43 39.24
CA GLY A 111 -47.93 25.98 39.12
C GLY A 111 -48.79 25.69 40.34
N SER A 112 -48.66 26.48 41.40
CA SER A 112 -49.79 26.77 42.29
C SER A 112 -49.72 28.22 42.78
N GLU A 113 -50.32 29.12 42.01
CA GLU A 113 -50.71 30.44 42.48
C GLU A 113 -51.72 30.31 43.64
N GLY A 114 -51.46 30.99 44.75
CA GLY A 114 -52.48 31.46 45.70
C GLY A 114 -52.67 30.66 46.99
N ALA A 115 -52.04 31.13 48.08
CA ALA A 115 -52.67 31.19 49.40
C ALA A 115 -51.92 32.19 50.30
N ASP A 116 -52.54 33.34 50.55
CA ASP A 116 -52.25 34.20 51.70
C ASP A 116 -52.21 33.37 53.00
N GLY A 117 -51.19 33.56 53.84
CA GLY A 117 -51.23 33.12 55.24
C GLY A 117 -49.95 32.48 55.76
N THR A 118 -49.15 33.27 56.48
CA THR A 118 -48.41 32.87 57.69
C THR A 118 -47.88 31.42 57.74
N GLY A 119 -46.67 31.17 57.23
CA GLY A 119 -46.07 29.84 57.30
C GLY A 119 -44.60 29.77 56.86
N GLY A 120 -43.75 30.65 57.40
CA GLY A 120 -42.32 30.77 57.07
C GLY A 120 -41.41 29.61 57.47
N GLY A 121 -41.90 28.36 57.42
CA GLY A 121 -41.09 27.16 57.71
C GLY A 121 -41.38 25.96 56.81
N VAL A 122 -42.52 25.92 56.11
CA VAL A 122 -42.85 24.79 55.19
C VAL A 122 -42.56 25.16 53.73
N ALA A 123 -42.76 26.43 53.35
CA ALA A 123 -42.42 26.94 52.01
C ALA A 123 -40.90 26.90 51.76
N ASP A 124 -40.09 27.16 52.79
CA ASP A 124 -38.62 27.17 52.77
C ASP A 124 -38.04 25.75 52.57
N VAL A 125 -38.65 24.74 53.21
CA VAL A 125 -38.24 23.34 53.08
C VAL A 125 -38.56 22.79 51.68
N THR A 126 -39.73 23.12 51.11
CA THR A 126 -40.03 22.76 49.71
C THR A 126 -39.13 23.47 48.72
N GLY A 127 -38.83 24.76 48.93
CA GLY A 127 -37.92 25.53 48.07
C GLY A 127 -36.52 24.91 48.02
N GLY A 128 -35.96 24.54 49.18
CA GLY A 128 -34.65 23.89 49.25
C GLY A 128 -34.60 22.52 48.58
N VAL A 129 -35.69 21.74 48.60
CA VAL A 129 -35.76 20.44 47.91
C VAL A 129 -35.79 20.63 46.40
N PHE A 130 -36.56 21.59 45.88
CA PHE A 130 -36.59 21.90 44.44
C PHE A 130 -35.26 22.43 43.94
N GLU A 131 -34.60 23.30 44.71
CA GLU A 131 -33.27 23.82 44.39
C GLU A 131 -32.21 22.71 44.38
N THR A 132 -32.30 21.77 45.32
CA THR A 132 -31.42 20.59 45.36
C THR A 132 -31.64 19.70 44.14
N VAL A 133 -32.89 19.42 43.77
CA VAL A 133 -33.23 18.62 42.58
C VAL A 133 -32.77 19.33 41.31
N ALA A 134 -32.98 20.64 41.18
CA ALA A 134 -32.50 21.43 40.06
C ALA A 134 -30.97 21.39 39.94
N THR A 135 -30.25 21.51 41.05
CA THR A 135 -28.79 21.42 41.09
C THR A 135 -28.30 20.04 40.66
N VAL A 136 -28.95 18.96 41.12
CA VAL A 136 -28.62 17.60 40.71
C VAL A 136 -28.88 17.38 39.22
N LEU A 137 -30.01 17.85 38.70
CA LEU A 137 -30.33 17.76 37.26
C LEU A 137 -29.30 18.52 36.41
N ALA A 138 -28.93 19.74 36.82
CA ALA A 138 -27.89 20.53 36.14
C ALA A 138 -26.52 19.82 36.18
N ALA A 139 -26.17 19.19 37.31
CA ALA A 139 -24.95 18.40 37.41
C ALA A 139 -24.96 17.16 36.50
N VAL A 140 -26.11 16.49 36.38
CA VAL A 140 -26.29 15.34 35.47
C VAL A 140 -26.22 15.77 34.02
N GLU A 141 -26.81 16.91 33.66
CA GLU A 141 -26.74 17.49 32.31
C GLU A 141 -25.28 17.82 31.95
N LEU A 142 -24.57 18.52 32.84
CA LEU A 142 -23.16 18.84 32.65
C LEU A 142 -22.29 17.56 32.54
N ALA A 143 -22.55 16.56 33.37
CA ALA A 143 -21.85 15.28 33.29
C ALA A 143 -22.13 14.55 31.98
N THR A 144 -23.37 14.58 31.49
CA THR A 144 -23.79 13.96 30.22
C THR A 144 -23.10 14.61 29.03
N VAL A 145 -23.12 15.95 28.96
CA VAL A 145 -22.45 16.72 27.92
C VAL A 145 -20.94 16.54 28.01
N GLY A 146 -20.37 16.56 29.21
CA GLY A 146 -18.93 16.36 29.43
C GLY A 146 -18.45 14.98 28.98
N LEU A 147 -19.21 13.93 29.30
CA LEU A 147 -18.91 12.56 28.86
C LEU A 147 -19.06 12.40 27.35
N GLY A 148 -20.05 13.06 26.76
CA GLY A 148 -20.24 13.13 25.31
C GLY A 148 -19.06 13.81 24.60
N ALA A 149 -18.62 14.96 25.12
CA ALA A 149 -17.46 15.69 24.60
C ALA A 149 -16.18 14.85 24.69
N LEU A 150 -15.96 14.15 25.82
CA LEU A 150 -14.81 13.27 25.98
C LEU A 150 -14.82 12.11 24.97
N ALA A 151 -15.99 11.50 24.74
CA ALA A 151 -16.14 10.45 23.73
C ALA A 151 -15.85 10.99 22.32
N LEU A 152 -16.25 12.23 21.99
CA LEU A 152 -15.90 12.87 20.71
C LEU A 152 -14.39 13.08 20.57
N VAL A 153 -13.68 13.50 21.62
CA VAL A 153 -12.21 13.62 21.59
C VAL A 153 -11.57 12.27 21.26
N VAL A 154 -12.04 11.18 21.87
CA VAL A 154 -11.55 9.82 21.56
C VAL A 154 -11.84 9.45 20.10
N ALA A 155 -13.04 9.75 19.59
CA ALA A 155 -13.40 9.50 18.20
C ALA A 155 -12.50 10.27 17.21
N VAL A 156 -12.24 11.55 17.49
CA VAL A 156 -11.30 12.39 16.72
C VAL A 156 -9.89 11.81 16.78
N GLY A 157 -9.46 11.30 17.94
CA GLY A 157 -8.18 10.62 18.08
C GLY A 157 -8.06 9.40 17.14
N TYR A 158 -9.08 8.52 17.11
CA TYR A 158 -9.09 7.39 16.18
C TYR A 158 -9.18 7.82 14.72
N LEU A 159 -9.92 8.89 14.41
CA LEU A 159 -9.98 9.45 13.06
C LEU A 159 -8.62 10.02 12.63
N ALA A 160 -7.91 10.71 13.51
CA ALA A 160 -6.56 11.20 13.26
C ALA A 160 -5.57 10.04 13.04
N LEU A 161 -5.67 8.96 13.84
CA LEU A 161 -4.89 7.74 13.62
C LEU A 161 -5.22 7.07 12.28
N TYR A 162 -6.49 7.04 11.88
CA TYR A 162 -6.90 6.55 10.57
C TYR A 162 -6.29 7.39 9.43
N LEU A 163 -6.38 8.72 9.54
CA LEU A 163 -5.78 9.63 8.56
C LEU A 163 -4.26 9.48 8.51
N ARG A 164 -3.60 9.31 9.66
CA ARG A 164 -2.16 9.02 9.74
C ARG A 164 -1.80 7.65 9.17
N SER A 165 -2.66 6.65 9.33
CA SER A 165 -2.48 5.31 8.77
C SER A 165 -2.73 5.24 7.26
N ARG A 166 -3.28 6.31 6.65
CA ARG A 166 -3.59 6.34 5.23
C ARG A 166 -2.31 6.57 4.41
N SER A 167 -1.58 5.49 4.14
CA SER A 167 -0.43 5.50 3.22
C SER A 167 -0.89 5.22 1.79
N ARG A 168 -0.48 6.04 0.83
CA ARG A 168 -0.61 5.69 -0.59
C ARG A 168 0.51 4.74 -0.96
N ARG A 169 0.22 3.79 -1.84
CA ARG A 169 1.18 2.80 -2.33
C ARG A 169 1.12 2.73 -3.85
N ILE A 170 2.28 2.69 -4.50
CA ILE A 170 2.37 2.27 -5.90
C ILE A 170 2.36 0.74 -5.94
N VAL A 171 1.60 0.17 -6.86
CA VAL A 171 1.59 -1.25 -7.17
C VAL A 171 2.09 -1.45 -8.59
N LEU A 172 3.24 -2.11 -8.74
CA LEU A 172 3.73 -2.60 -10.03
C LEU A 172 3.11 -3.98 -10.25
N SER A 173 2.24 -4.09 -11.26
CA SER A 173 1.56 -5.34 -11.58
C SER A 173 2.47 -6.26 -12.39
N VAL A 174 2.76 -7.45 -11.87
CA VAL A 174 3.74 -8.37 -12.49
C VAL A 174 3.03 -9.58 -13.09
N SER A 175 3.24 -9.81 -14.38
CA SER A 175 2.76 -11.02 -15.08
C SER A 175 3.52 -12.25 -14.60
N GLY A 176 2.78 -13.27 -14.17
CA GLY A 176 3.36 -14.54 -13.73
C GLY A 176 4.09 -14.47 -12.38
N GLY A 177 4.03 -13.33 -11.70
CA GLY A 177 4.67 -13.09 -10.41
C GLY A 177 3.75 -12.43 -9.41
N GLU A 178 4.31 -12.08 -8.26
CA GLU A 178 3.61 -11.28 -7.26
C GLU A 178 3.86 -9.79 -7.49
N ASP A 179 2.82 -8.98 -7.29
CA ASP A 179 2.89 -7.53 -7.43
C ASP A 179 3.82 -6.91 -6.39
N ILE A 180 4.53 -5.87 -6.81
CA ILE A 180 5.45 -5.12 -5.96
C ILE A 180 4.72 -3.89 -5.43
N GLN A 181 4.66 -3.73 -4.11
CA GLN A 181 4.08 -2.56 -3.48
C GLN A 181 5.16 -1.67 -2.87
N LEU A 182 5.11 -0.38 -3.17
CA LEU A 182 6.04 0.63 -2.65
C LEU A 182 5.27 1.77 -1.99
N PRO A 183 5.69 2.26 -0.82
CA PRO A 183 5.14 3.48 -0.25
C PRO A 183 5.41 4.65 -1.20
N ILE A 184 4.42 5.54 -1.34
CA ILE A 184 4.56 6.78 -2.09
C ILE A 184 3.98 7.95 -1.30
N THR A 185 4.67 9.09 -1.34
CA THR A 185 4.20 10.33 -0.72
C THR A 185 3.40 11.18 -1.70
N ASP A 186 2.61 12.13 -1.19
CA ASP A 186 1.87 13.06 -2.05
C ASP A 186 2.82 13.95 -2.88
N ALA A 187 4.00 14.28 -2.35
CA ALA A 187 5.03 15.05 -3.05
C ALA A 187 5.55 14.31 -4.29
N ASP A 188 5.76 12.99 -4.20
CA ASP A 188 6.21 12.16 -5.33
C ASP A 188 5.17 12.11 -6.46
N ILE A 189 3.88 12.12 -6.10
CA ILE A 189 2.77 12.15 -7.06
C ILE A 189 2.72 13.51 -7.76
N GLU A 190 2.81 14.60 -7.00
CA GLU A 190 2.83 15.97 -7.53
C GLU A 190 4.06 16.23 -8.43
N ALA A 191 5.20 15.62 -8.10
CA ALA A 191 6.41 15.65 -8.92
C ALA A 191 6.29 14.82 -10.22
N GLY A 192 5.22 14.03 -10.39
CA GLY A 192 4.99 13.24 -11.60
C GLY A 192 5.82 11.95 -11.70
N ILE A 193 6.44 11.51 -10.60
CA ILE A 193 7.34 10.34 -10.57
C ILE A 193 6.63 9.07 -11.05
N VAL A 194 5.34 8.91 -10.75
CA VAL A 194 4.53 7.77 -11.21
C VAL A 194 4.46 7.70 -12.74
N SER A 195 4.19 8.84 -13.38
CA SER A 195 4.10 8.94 -14.84
C SER A 195 5.45 8.72 -15.49
N GLU A 196 6.52 9.19 -14.87
CA GLU A 196 7.90 8.96 -15.30
C GLU A 196 8.29 7.48 -15.21
N LEU A 197 7.92 6.81 -14.11
CA LEU A 197 8.11 5.37 -13.93
C LEU A 197 7.35 4.57 -15.01
N GLU A 198 6.08 4.92 -15.24
CA GLU A 198 5.26 4.27 -16.27
C GLU A 198 5.86 4.46 -17.66
N ALA A 199 6.32 5.66 -17.99
CA ALA A 199 6.97 5.96 -19.27
C ALA A 199 8.29 5.18 -19.44
N ALA A 200 9.08 5.03 -18.38
CA ALA A 200 10.34 4.29 -18.42
C ALA A 200 10.15 2.78 -18.59
N ILE A 201 9.05 2.23 -18.06
CA ILE A 201 8.74 0.78 -18.16
C ILE A 201 8.18 0.44 -19.54
N ARG A 202 7.34 1.32 -20.12
CA ARG A 202 6.77 1.08 -21.44
C ARG A 202 7.86 1.06 -22.52
N PRO A 203 7.70 0.25 -23.58
CA PRO A 203 8.53 0.38 -24.76
C PRO A 203 8.45 1.81 -25.29
N GLY A 204 9.59 2.49 -25.41
CA GLY A 204 9.65 3.82 -26.00
C GLY A 204 9.58 3.75 -27.54
N PRO A 205 9.22 4.85 -28.22
CA PRO A 205 9.25 4.94 -29.68
C PRO A 205 10.66 4.71 -30.27
N ASP A 206 11.71 4.92 -29.47
CA ASP A 206 13.11 4.74 -29.89
C ASP A 206 13.50 3.26 -30.13
N GLU A 207 12.69 2.29 -29.71
CA GLU A 207 12.89 0.87 -30.04
C GLU A 207 12.20 0.44 -31.35
N GLU A 208 11.26 1.24 -31.87
CA GLU A 208 10.55 1.00 -33.14
C GLU A 208 11.39 1.39 -34.36
N ASP A 209 12.39 2.26 -34.15
CA ASP A 209 13.35 2.74 -35.16
C ASP A 209 14.66 1.92 -35.21
N ARG A 210 14.81 0.93 -34.33
CA ARG A 210 15.83 -0.11 -34.51
C ARG A 210 15.28 -1.05 -35.57
N ASP A 211 15.88 -0.97 -36.76
CA ASP A 211 15.61 -1.86 -37.89
C ASP A 211 15.21 -3.24 -37.36
N PRO A 212 13.97 -3.71 -37.61
CA PRO A 212 13.60 -5.06 -37.26
C PRO A 212 14.69 -5.93 -37.86
N ILE A 213 15.32 -6.79 -37.04
CA ILE A 213 16.35 -7.73 -37.47
C ILE A 213 15.88 -8.26 -38.80
N THR A 214 16.43 -7.73 -39.89
CA THR A 214 15.95 -8.06 -41.22
C THR A 214 16.45 -9.46 -41.37
N ALA A 215 15.54 -10.42 -41.18
CA ALA A 215 15.84 -11.81 -41.45
C ALA A 215 16.46 -11.79 -42.85
N PRO A 216 17.73 -12.22 -42.99
CA PRO A 216 18.41 -12.11 -44.27
C PRO A 216 17.50 -12.74 -45.30
N SER A 217 17.26 -12.01 -46.38
CA SER A 217 16.32 -12.47 -47.40
C SER A 217 16.74 -13.86 -47.87
N VAL A 218 15.78 -14.68 -48.30
CA VAL A 218 16.08 -16.01 -48.84
C VAL A 218 17.07 -15.92 -50.01
N GLU A 219 17.11 -14.78 -50.71
CA GLU A 219 18.11 -14.38 -51.70
C GLU A 219 19.53 -14.26 -51.10
N GLU A 220 19.72 -13.52 -50.00
CA GLU A 220 21.02 -13.35 -49.33
C GLU A 220 21.53 -14.65 -48.69
N LEU A 221 20.63 -15.51 -48.22
CA LEU A 221 20.98 -16.87 -47.76
C LEU A 221 21.37 -17.78 -48.93
N ARG A 222 20.80 -17.58 -50.12
CA ARG A 222 21.18 -18.29 -51.35
C ARG A 222 22.50 -17.79 -51.92
N GLU A 223 22.78 -16.49 -51.93
CA GLU A 223 24.07 -15.95 -52.39
C GLU A 223 25.23 -16.38 -51.48
N ARG A 224 25.01 -16.43 -50.16
CA ARG A 224 26.01 -16.90 -49.20
C ARG A 224 26.31 -18.40 -49.35
N ASN A 225 25.32 -19.19 -49.77
CA ASN A 225 25.51 -20.61 -50.13
C ASN A 225 26.06 -20.80 -51.55
N ALA A 226 25.75 -19.91 -52.49
CA ALA A 226 26.24 -19.95 -53.87
C ALA A 226 27.72 -19.53 -53.98
N GLY A 227 28.22 -18.75 -53.03
CA GLY A 227 29.63 -18.39 -52.87
C GLY A 227 30.49 -19.45 -52.20
N GLY A 228 30.00 -20.69 -52.07
CA GLY A 228 30.71 -21.84 -51.51
C GLY A 228 32.05 -22.10 -52.20
N ARG A 229 33.07 -21.39 -51.74
CA ARG A 229 34.49 -21.71 -51.92
C ARG A 229 34.66 -23.15 -51.47
N GLY A 230 34.89 -24.04 -52.44
CA GLY A 230 35.12 -25.46 -52.22
C GLY A 230 36.08 -25.64 -51.06
N VAL A 231 35.56 -26.17 -49.95
CA VAL A 231 36.39 -26.71 -48.90
C VAL A 231 36.87 -28.04 -49.46
N ASP A 232 38.05 -28.03 -50.08
CA ASP A 232 38.84 -29.24 -50.31
C ASP A 232 39.17 -29.83 -48.94
N GLY A 233 38.22 -30.58 -48.39
CA GLY A 233 38.44 -31.45 -47.24
C GLY A 233 39.26 -32.65 -47.70
N PRO A 234 40.42 -32.95 -47.08
CA PRO A 234 41.19 -34.13 -47.43
C PRO A 234 40.35 -35.38 -47.11
N ALA A 235 40.04 -36.13 -48.16
CA ALA A 235 39.48 -37.46 -48.07
C ALA A 235 40.60 -38.42 -47.64
N ASP A 236 40.77 -38.61 -46.33
CA ASP A 236 41.49 -39.75 -45.75
C ASP A 236 40.98 -39.96 -44.32
N LEU A 237 39.84 -40.63 -44.20
CA LEU A 237 39.46 -41.31 -42.96
C LEU A 237 39.14 -42.76 -43.31
N GLU A 238 40.10 -43.63 -42.99
CA GLU A 238 39.99 -45.07 -43.03
C GLU A 238 38.80 -45.57 -42.19
N PRO A 239 38.08 -46.62 -42.63
CA PRO A 239 37.07 -47.28 -41.81
C PRO A 239 37.76 -48.27 -40.86
N GLY A 240 38.06 -47.82 -39.64
CA GLY A 240 38.67 -48.62 -38.57
C GLY A 240 37.70 -48.96 -37.44
N ALA A 241 37.14 -50.16 -37.52
CA ALA A 241 36.88 -51.16 -36.45
C ALA A 241 36.36 -50.77 -35.03
N SER A 242 35.44 -51.63 -34.57
CA SER A 242 35.11 -52.10 -33.19
C SER A 242 34.54 -51.07 -32.20
N GLU A 243 33.28 -51.23 -31.76
CA GLU A 243 32.81 -52.15 -30.70
C GLU A 243 33.27 -51.75 -29.29
N ASP A 244 32.36 -51.94 -28.33
CA ASP A 244 32.44 -51.70 -26.88
C ASP A 244 32.08 -50.27 -26.41
N GLY A 245 31.09 -50.02 -25.55
CA GLY A 245 30.36 -50.91 -24.66
C GLY A 245 29.07 -50.25 -24.18
N PHE A 246 27.99 -51.02 -24.29
CA PHE A 246 26.70 -50.77 -23.68
C PHE A 246 26.79 -51.24 -22.22
N GLY A 247 26.79 -50.30 -21.27
CA GLY A 247 26.72 -50.61 -19.84
C GLY A 247 25.35 -50.23 -19.29
N PRO A 248 24.45 -51.19 -19.00
CA PRO A 248 23.27 -50.95 -18.19
C PRO A 248 23.57 -51.28 -16.72
N GLY A 249 22.95 -50.55 -15.80
CA GLY A 249 22.75 -51.05 -14.44
C GLY A 249 23.17 -50.08 -13.35
N GLY A 250 22.20 -49.61 -12.58
CA GLY A 250 22.46 -48.93 -11.33
C GLY A 250 21.27 -48.22 -10.70
N ASP A 251 20.07 -48.80 -10.72
CA ASP A 251 19.10 -48.54 -9.64
C ASP A 251 19.42 -49.52 -8.50
N PRO A 252 19.52 -49.01 -7.27
CA PRO A 252 18.85 -49.68 -6.19
C PRO A 252 18.03 -48.72 -5.33
N ASP A 253 16.84 -49.22 -4.99
CA ASP A 253 15.99 -48.81 -3.89
C ASP A 253 16.78 -48.40 -2.64
N GLU A 254 16.40 -47.29 -2.00
CA GLU A 254 16.41 -47.23 -0.54
C GLU A 254 15.09 -46.65 -0.03
N SER A 255 14.36 -47.54 0.62
CA SER A 255 13.22 -47.26 1.49
C SER A 255 13.77 -46.91 2.88
N GLY A 256 13.25 -45.84 3.48
CA GLY A 256 13.46 -45.46 4.87
C GLY A 256 12.43 -44.43 5.30
#